data_AF-A0A954DYH8-F1
#
_entry.id   AF-A0A954DYH8-F1
#
_cell.length_a   1.000
_cell.length_b   1.000
_cell.length_c   1.000
_cell.angle_alpha   90.00
_cell.angle_beta   90.00
_cell.angle_gamma   90.00
#
_symmetry.space_group_name_H-M   'P 1'
#
loop_
_entity.id
_entity.type
_entity.pdbx_description
1 polymer ?
#
loop_
_entity_poly.entity_id
_entity_poly.type
_entity_poly.pdbx_seq_one_letter_code
_entity_poly.pdbx_strand_id
1 'polypeptide(L)'
;MALDEHFQRYFEALDRSRGEDRCYLCRRTPADVKSFFGFDEDGTPIAAEEHEIEDVVLEDLDVMSYHGLRPVCAVCQLNYDAIFLLGEQEILRRVLSEVEEQRERLWPPKRHDH
;
A
#
# COMPACT_ATOMS: atom_id res chain seq x y z
N MET A 1 4.58 -21.23 19.33
CA MET A 1 4.42 -19.81 19.72
C MET A 1 4.35 -18.96 18.46
N ALA A 2 3.26 -19.08 17.68
CA ALA A 2 3.15 -18.40 16.39
C ALA A 2 2.83 -16.89 16.52
N LEU A 3 2.14 -16.49 17.59
CA LEU A 3 1.85 -15.09 17.90
C LEU A 3 3.15 -14.30 18.13
N ASP A 4 4.08 -14.80 18.97
CA ASP A 4 5.35 -14.12 19.25
C ASP A 4 6.19 -13.85 18.00
N GLU A 5 6.24 -14.79 17.05
CA GLU A 5 7.00 -14.60 15.80
C GLU A 5 6.37 -13.55 14.87
N HIS A 6 5.04 -13.43 14.84
CA HIS A 6 4.35 -12.40 14.07
C HIS A 6 4.59 -11.00 14.66
N PHE A 7 4.40 -10.87 15.98
CA PHE A 7 4.67 -9.61 16.69
C PHE A 7 6.13 -9.18 16.57
N GLN A 8 7.08 -10.10 16.71
CA GLN A 8 8.50 -9.79 16.59
C GLN A 8 8.85 -9.27 15.18
N ARG A 9 8.31 -9.90 14.12
CA ARG A 9 8.50 -9.45 12.73
C ARG A 9 7.94 -8.06 12.47
N TYR A 10 6.78 -7.76 13.04
CA TYR A 10 6.19 -6.42 12.98
C TYR A 10 7.11 -5.37 13.59
N PHE A 11 7.60 -5.59 14.83
CA PHE A 11 8.53 -4.66 15.48
C PHE A 11 9.85 -4.50 14.72
N GLU A 12 10.44 -5.60 14.23
CA GLU A 12 11.65 -5.55 13.41
C GLU A 12 11.43 -4.72 12.13
N ALA A 13 10.25 -4.81 11.51
CA ALA A 13 9.90 -4.04 10.33
C ALA A 13 9.67 -2.55 10.64
N LEU A 14 9.10 -2.24 11.81
CA LEU A 14 8.98 -0.87 12.30
C LEU A 14 10.36 -0.28 12.60
N ASP A 15 11.27 -1.04 13.20
CA ASP A 15 12.65 -0.60 13.42
C ASP A 15 13.35 -0.24 12.10
N ARG A 16 13.21 -1.09 11.06
CA ARG A 16 13.69 -0.79 9.69
C ARG A 16 13.02 0.44 9.08
N SER A 17 11.83 0.80 9.55
CA SER A 17 11.05 1.95 9.08
C SER A 17 11.12 3.18 9.99
N ARG A 18 12.03 3.20 10.98
CA ARG A 18 12.15 4.30 11.96
C ARG A 18 10.85 4.55 12.74
N GLY A 19 10.11 3.49 13.05
CA GLY A 19 8.86 3.53 13.80
C GLY A 19 7.62 3.94 12.99
N GLU A 20 7.74 4.13 11.67
CA GLU A 20 6.57 4.47 10.83
C GLU A 20 5.87 3.22 10.29
N ASP A 21 4.63 3.02 10.75
CA ASP A 21 3.72 2.00 10.21
C ASP A 21 3.02 2.48 8.93
N ARG A 22 3.80 2.58 7.85
CA ARG A 22 3.34 3.08 6.55
C ARG A 22 3.96 2.29 5.41
N CYS A 23 3.19 2.14 4.33
CA CYS A 23 3.73 1.59 3.09
C CYS A 23 4.92 2.44 2.62
N TYR A 24 6.06 1.81 2.40
CA TYR A 24 7.28 2.46 1.94
C TYR A 24 7.10 3.20 0.62
N LEU A 25 6.25 2.67 -0.25
CA LEU A 25 6.05 3.15 -1.61
C LEU A 25 5.01 4.27 -1.68
N CYS A 26 3.81 4.06 -1.14
CA CYS A 26 2.72 5.03 -1.26
C CYS A 26 2.41 5.82 0.02
N ARG A 27 3.12 5.55 1.14
CA ARG A 27 3.01 6.26 2.43
C ARG A 27 1.65 6.17 3.16
N ARG A 28 0.70 5.42 2.60
CA ARG A 28 -0.56 5.06 3.24
C ARG A 28 -0.32 4.23 4.51
N THR A 29 -1.10 4.51 5.55
CA THR A 29 -1.23 3.68 6.75
C THR A 29 -2.00 2.40 6.44
N PRO A 30 -1.97 1.37 7.32
CA PRO A 30 -2.87 0.23 7.20
C PRO A 30 -4.35 0.63 7.09
N ALA A 31 -4.80 1.63 7.87
CA ALA A 31 -6.17 2.14 7.84
C ALA A 31 -6.54 2.77 6.48
N ASP A 32 -5.65 3.57 5.90
CA ASP A 32 -5.86 4.15 4.55
C ASP A 32 -6.00 3.05 3.49
N VAL A 33 -5.31 1.92 3.66
CA VAL A 33 -5.36 0.78 2.73
C VAL A 33 -6.65 -0.02 2.91
N LYS A 34 -7.09 -0.27 4.15
CA LYS A 34 -8.41 -0.88 4.42
C LYS A 34 -9.53 -0.04 3.80
N SER A 35 -9.49 1.27 3.99
CA SER A 35 -10.43 2.22 3.39
C SER A 35 -10.42 2.14 1.86
N PHE A 36 -9.24 2.01 1.23
CA PHE A 36 -9.15 1.84 -0.22
C PHE A 36 -9.88 0.59 -0.73
N PHE A 37 -9.88 -0.50 0.04
CA PHE A 37 -10.61 -1.73 -0.32
C PHE A 37 -12.11 -1.67 0.03
N GLY A 38 -12.60 -0.56 0.59
CA GLY A 38 -14.00 -0.41 1.01
C GLY A 38 -14.29 -0.96 2.40
N PHE A 39 -13.28 -1.04 3.26
CA PHE A 39 -13.39 -1.50 4.65
C PHE A 39 -13.10 -0.36 5.64
N ASP A 40 -13.73 -0.40 6.80
CA ASP A 40 -13.41 0.49 7.91
C ASP A 40 -12.08 0.12 8.56
N GLU A 41 -11.69 0.86 9.62
CA GLU A 41 -10.41 0.62 10.30
C GLU A 41 -10.34 -0.75 10.99
N ASP A 42 -11.48 -1.27 11.43
CA ASP A 42 -11.60 -2.55 12.11
C ASP A 42 -11.59 -3.72 11.10
N GLY A 43 -11.82 -3.46 9.80
CA GLY A 43 -11.84 -4.46 8.75
C GLY A 43 -13.24 -4.94 8.37
N THR A 44 -14.27 -4.19 8.75
CA THR A 44 -15.67 -4.39 8.35
C THR A 44 -15.95 -3.69 7.02
N PRO A 45 -16.68 -4.29 6.06
CA PRO A 45 -17.03 -3.61 4.83
C PRO A 45 -17.93 -2.38 5.08
N ILE A 46 -17.60 -1.24 4.47
CA ILE A 46 -18.30 0.06 4.64
C ILE A 46 -19.75 0.01 4.09
N ALA A 47 -20.06 -0.92 3.18
CA ALA A 47 -21.37 -1.06 2.54
C ALA A 47 -21.84 -2.52 2.44
N ALA A 48 -21.59 -3.32 3.49
CA ALA A 48 -21.92 -4.76 3.52
C ALA A 48 -23.41 -5.03 3.24
N GLU A 49 -24.31 -4.24 3.84
CA GLU A 49 -25.77 -4.41 3.71
C GLU A 49 -26.30 -4.04 2.31
N GLU A 50 -25.63 -3.14 1.58
CA GLU A 50 -26.05 -2.67 0.25
C GLU A 50 -25.67 -3.64 -0.88
N HIS A 51 -24.61 -4.44 -0.66
CA HIS A 51 -24.03 -5.30 -1.68
C HIS A 51 -24.27 -6.79 -1.46
N GLU A 52 -25.12 -7.16 -0.48
CA GLU A 52 -25.38 -8.57 -0.09
C GLU A 52 -24.08 -9.36 0.17
N ILE A 53 -23.02 -8.66 0.60
CA ILE A 53 -21.72 -9.27 0.89
C ILE A 53 -21.81 -9.88 2.29
N GLU A 54 -22.29 -11.10 2.38
CA GLU A 54 -22.24 -11.88 3.62
C GLU A 54 -20.78 -12.31 3.90
N ASP A 55 -20.30 -11.99 5.10
CA ASP A 55 -19.09 -12.55 5.75
C ASP A 55 -17.74 -12.42 5.03
N VAL A 56 -17.49 -11.33 4.28
CA VAL A 56 -16.11 -10.96 3.94
C VAL A 56 -15.54 -10.12 5.07
N VAL A 57 -15.03 -10.79 6.11
CA VAL A 57 -14.26 -10.11 7.15
C VAL A 57 -12.81 -10.02 6.70
N LEU A 58 -12.28 -8.81 6.63
CA LEU A 58 -10.86 -8.57 6.33
C LEU A 58 -10.04 -8.77 7.60
N GLU A 59 -10.21 -9.93 8.24
CA GLU A 59 -9.58 -10.27 9.51
C GLU A 59 -8.15 -10.80 9.32
N ASP A 60 -7.82 -11.39 8.16
CA ASP A 60 -6.55 -12.13 7.97
C ASP A 60 -5.77 -11.82 6.68
N LEU A 61 -6.23 -10.90 5.83
CA LEU A 61 -5.38 -10.39 4.75
C LEU A 61 -4.55 -9.24 5.29
N ASP A 62 -3.29 -9.53 5.57
CA ASP A 62 -2.23 -8.57 5.87
C ASP A 62 -2.18 -7.48 4.77
N VAL A 63 -3.01 -6.45 4.92
CA VAL A 63 -3.07 -5.26 4.03
C VAL A 63 -1.70 -4.60 3.89
N MET A 64 -0.78 -4.97 4.78
CA MET A 64 0.61 -4.60 4.85
C MET A 64 1.49 -5.84 5.02
N SER A 65 2.46 -6.03 4.14
CA SER A 65 3.53 -7.00 4.34
C SER A 65 4.68 -6.36 5.12
N TYR A 66 5.07 -7.01 6.22
CA TYR A 66 6.20 -6.61 7.07
C TYR A 66 7.44 -7.52 6.91
N HIS A 67 7.36 -8.51 6.00
CA HIS A 67 8.41 -9.51 5.81
C HIS A 67 9.64 -9.02 5.02
N GLY A 68 9.46 -7.97 4.21
CA GLY A 68 10.52 -7.42 3.35
C GLY A 68 11.45 -6.43 4.04
N LEU A 69 12.36 -5.83 3.26
CA LEU A 69 13.27 -4.77 3.74
C LEU A 69 12.50 -3.59 4.36
N ARG A 70 11.35 -3.23 3.77
CA ARG A 70 10.46 -2.18 4.24
C ARG A 70 9.00 -2.64 4.07
N PRO A 71 8.05 -2.10 4.86
CA PRO A 71 6.64 -2.44 4.73
C PRO A 71 6.07 -2.06 3.37
N VAL A 72 5.27 -2.92 2.76
CA VAL A 72 4.60 -2.68 1.47
C VAL A 72 3.14 -3.07 1.59
N CYS A 73 2.23 -2.19 1.18
CA CYS A 73 0.79 -2.50 1.20
C CYS A 73 0.38 -3.41 0.04
N ALA A 74 -0.71 -4.15 0.24
CA ALA A 74 -1.30 -5.04 -0.75
C ALA A 74 -1.59 -4.31 -2.08
N VAL A 75 -2.06 -3.06 -2.04
CA VAL A 75 -2.29 -2.24 -3.25
C VAL A 75 -1.01 -2.04 -4.05
N CYS A 76 0.09 -1.68 -3.39
CA CYS A 76 1.37 -1.54 -4.07
C CYS A 76 1.85 -2.89 -4.60
N GLN A 77 1.77 -3.96 -3.80
CA GLN A 77 2.16 -5.30 -4.22
C GLN A 77 1.44 -5.73 -5.51
N LEU A 78 0.10 -5.59 -5.56
CA LEU A 78 -0.71 -5.93 -6.73
C LEU A 78 -0.30 -5.13 -7.98
N ASN A 79 0.01 -3.84 -7.83
CA ASN A 79 0.48 -3.03 -8.95
C ASN A 79 1.84 -3.52 -9.48
N TYR A 80 2.77 -3.86 -8.59
CA TYR A 80 4.06 -4.41 -8.99
C TYR A 80 3.89 -5.79 -9.65
N ASP A 81 3.08 -6.67 -9.09
CA ASP A 81 2.80 -7.98 -9.67
C ASP A 81 2.23 -7.85 -11.08
N ALA A 82 1.27 -6.95 -11.30
CA ALA A 82 0.71 -6.70 -12.62
C ALA A 82 1.77 -6.21 -13.63
N ILE A 83 2.59 -5.23 -13.26
CA ILE A 83 3.68 -4.72 -14.12
C ILE A 83 4.65 -5.86 -14.49
N PHE A 84 4.99 -6.71 -13.53
CA PHE A 84 5.94 -7.81 -13.74
C PHE A 84 5.36 -8.91 -14.62
N LEU A 85 4.08 -9.26 -14.41
CA LEU A 85 3.36 -10.23 -15.23
C LEU A 85 3.20 -9.75 -16.69
N LEU A 86 3.05 -8.44 -16.90
CA LEU A 86 2.97 -7.83 -18.23
C LEU A 86 4.34 -7.63 -18.91
N GLY A 87 5.45 -7.88 -18.21
CA GLY A 87 6.80 -7.68 -18.75
C GLY A 87 7.19 -6.20 -18.92
N GLU A 88 6.57 -5.30 -18.17
CA GLU A 88 6.73 -3.85 -18.32
C GLU A 88 7.82 -3.26 -17.41
N GLN A 89 8.75 -4.08 -16.91
CA GLN A 89 9.76 -3.63 -15.94
C GLN A 89 10.65 -2.50 -16.49
N GLU A 90 10.90 -2.49 -17.80
CA GLU A 90 11.67 -1.42 -18.45
C GLU A 90 10.92 -0.09 -18.46
N ILE A 91 9.60 -0.12 -18.68
CA ILE A 91 8.76 1.08 -18.58
C ILE A 91 8.73 1.59 -17.15
N LEU A 92 8.59 0.70 -16.16
CA LEU A 92 8.64 1.07 -14.75
C LEU A 92 9.95 1.82 -14.39
N ARG A 93 11.11 1.34 -14.84
CA ARG A 93 12.39 2.03 -14.60
C ARG A 93 12.42 3.44 -15.17
N ARG A 94 11.88 3.61 -16.39
CA ARG A 94 11.81 4.93 -17.04
C ARG A 94 10.88 5.88 -16.30
N VAL A 95 9.70 5.39 -15.90
CA VAL A 95 8.75 6.15 -15.08
C VAL A 95 9.39 6.60 -13.76
N LEU A 96 10.16 5.73 -13.10
CA LEU A 96 10.86 6.10 -11.86
C LEU A 96 11.90 7.21 -12.09
N SER A 97 12.68 7.16 -13.18
CA SER A 97 13.61 8.23 -13.57
C SER A 97 12.87 9.54 -13.88
N GLU A 98 11.73 9.49 -14.58
CA GLU A 98 10.92 10.69 -14.80
C GLU A 98 10.39 11.29 -13.49
N VAL A 99 9.94 10.46 -12.54
CA VAL A 99 9.46 10.90 -11.22
C VAL A 99 10.57 11.58 -10.42
N GLU A 100 11.80 11.07 -10.49
CA GLU A 100 12.97 11.64 -9.82
C GLU A 100 13.44 12.94 -10.47
N GLU A 101 13.53 12.97 -11.80
CA GLU A 101 14.23 14.04 -12.53
C GLU A 101 13.29 15.15 -13.05
N GLN A 102 12.00 14.86 -13.23
CA GLN A 102 11.09 15.69 -14.02
C GLN A 102 9.85 16.14 -13.24
N ARG A 103 10.03 16.43 -11.94
CA ARG A 103 8.95 16.82 -11.01
C ARG A 103 8.08 17.96 -11.50
N GLU A 104 8.67 19.02 -12.07
CA GLU A 104 7.94 20.20 -12.55
C GLU A 104 7.13 19.90 -13.81
N ARG A 105 7.64 19.03 -14.70
CA ARG A 105 6.91 18.60 -15.90
C ARG A 105 5.72 17.71 -15.54
N LEU A 106 5.93 16.75 -14.65
CA LEU A 106 4.89 15.79 -14.23
C LEU A 106 3.80 16.44 -13.38
N TRP A 107 4.13 17.53 -12.68
CA TRP A 107 3.21 18.23 -11.77
C TRP A 107 3.36 19.74 -11.97
N PRO A 108 2.85 20.27 -13.10
CA PRO A 108 2.98 21.69 -13.41
C PRO A 108 2.26 22.55 -12.35
N PRO A 109 2.77 23.75 -12.03
CA PRO A 109 2.08 24.67 -11.15
C PRO A 109 0.70 25.00 -11.72
N LYS A 110 -0.31 25.11 -10.83
CA LYS A 110 -1.65 25.53 -11.24
C LYS A 110 -1.54 26.91 -11.90
N ARG A 111 -2.00 27.03 -13.15
CA ARG A 111 -2.15 28.35 -13.79
C ARG A 111 -3.20 29.11 -12.98
N HIS A 112 -2.78 30.18 -12.32
CA HIS A 112 -3.70 31.18 -11.81
C HIS A 112 -4.11 32.03 -13.00
N ASP A 113 -5.22 31.68 -13.63
CA ASP A 113 -5.86 32.58 -14.58
C ASP A 113 -6.41 33.76 -13.76
N HIS A 114 -5.89 34.95 -14.04
CA HIS A 114 -6.30 36.23 -13.44
C HIS A 114 -7.67 36.67 -13.95
#